data_AF-A0A8P4KIZ9-F1
#
_entry.id   AF-A0A8P4KIZ9-F1
#
_cell.length_a   1.000
_cell.length_b   1.000
_cell.length_c   1.000
_cell.angle_alpha   90.00
_cell.angle_beta   90.00
_cell.angle_gamma   90.00
#
_symmetry.space_group_name_H-M   'P 1'
#
loop_
_entity.id
_entity.type
_entity.pdbx_description
1 polymer ?
#
loop_
_entity_poly.entity_id
_entity_poly.type
_entity_poly.pdbx_seq_one_letter_code
_entity_poly.pdbx_strand_id
1 'polypeptide(L)'
;MSFTGKYQLESQENFEPFMKAIGLPDELIQKGKDIKSISEIEETGDNFKVTVTTGSKVLINTFTIGKEAELETVTGEKVKAVVQREGNKLKVSLKGIESVTEMVDGNTIVNTMTLSGIVYKRTSKRM
;
A
#
# COMPACT_ATOMS: atom_id res chain seq x y z
N MET A 1 -10.71 -16.26 0.70
CA MET A 1 -10.93 -14.92 0.13
C MET A 1 -9.59 -14.43 -0.38
N SER A 2 -9.54 -14.06 -1.66
CA SER A 2 -8.32 -13.58 -2.30
C SER A 2 -8.34 -12.07 -2.36
N PHE A 3 -7.18 -11.45 -2.20
CA PHE A 3 -7.04 -10.00 -2.36
C PHE A 3 -7.18 -9.56 -3.83
N THR A 4 -7.21 -10.51 -4.77
CA THR A 4 -7.30 -10.25 -6.21
C THR A 4 -8.48 -9.36 -6.57
N GLY A 5 -8.17 -8.20 -7.17
CA GLY A 5 -9.16 -7.21 -7.60
C GLY A 5 -8.54 -5.84 -7.83
N LYS A 6 -9.34 -4.94 -8.42
CA LYS A 6 -9.02 -3.51 -8.54
C LYS A 6 -9.71 -2.75 -7.43
N TYR A 7 -8.98 -1.93 -6.71
CA TYR A 7 -9.48 -1.12 -5.61
C TYR A 7 -9.21 0.35 -5.89
N GLN A 8 -10.22 1.19 -5.76
CA GLN A 8 -10.07 2.63 -5.81
C GLN A 8 -9.99 3.19 -4.40
N LEU A 9 -9.08 4.15 -4.18
CA LEU A 9 -9.05 4.94 -2.96
C LEU A 9 -10.42 5.58 -2.70
N GLU A 10 -11.02 5.25 -1.56
CA GLU A 10 -12.26 5.89 -1.08
C GLU A 10 -11.93 6.99 -0.08
N SER A 11 -11.09 6.70 0.92
CA SER A 11 -10.71 7.66 1.95
C SER A 11 -9.29 7.39 2.47
N GLN A 12 -8.64 8.43 2.98
CA GLN A 12 -7.36 8.31 3.64
C GLN A 12 -7.25 9.32 4.80
N GLU A 13 -6.55 8.91 5.85
CA GLU A 13 -6.39 9.63 7.11
C GLU A 13 -4.89 9.75 7.43
N ASN A 14 -4.44 10.92 7.88
CA ASN A 14 -3.02 11.19 8.19
C ASN A 14 -2.04 11.00 7.01
N PHE A 15 -2.51 11.17 5.77
CA PHE A 15 -1.67 11.08 4.57
C PHE A 15 -0.50 12.08 4.60
N GLU A 16 -0.79 13.37 4.80
CA GLU A 16 0.23 14.42 4.79
C GLU A 16 1.33 14.23 5.85
N PRO A 17 1.03 14.07 7.16
CA PRO A 17 2.08 13.90 8.17
C PRO A 17 2.90 12.63 7.95
N PHE A 18 2.27 11.54 7.51
CA PHE A 18 2.99 10.30 7.20
C PHE A 18 3.90 10.45 6.00
N MET A 19 3.41 11.04 4.91
CA MET A 19 4.20 11.27 3.70
C MET A 19 5.40 12.17 3.99
N LYS A 20 5.23 13.20 4.83
CA LYS A 20 6.35 14.04 5.31
C LYS A 20 7.36 13.23 6.13
N ALA A 21 6.89 12.36 7.01
CA ALA A 21 7.76 11.54 7.85
C ALA A 21 8.59 10.52 7.04
N ILE A 22 8.08 10.03 5.91
CA ILE A 22 8.84 9.18 4.99
C ILE A 22 9.70 9.96 3.99
N GLY A 23 9.71 11.29 4.08
CA GLY A 23 10.55 12.15 3.24
C GLY A 23 9.98 12.49 1.86
N LEU A 24 8.67 12.34 1.62
CA LEU A 24 8.08 12.87 0.39
C LEU A 24 8.16 14.41 0.37
N PRO A 25 8.54 15.00 -0.77
CA PRO A 25 8.40 16.44 -0.99
C PRO A 25 6.94 16.88 -0.88
N ASP A 26 6.68 18.03 -0.24
CA ASP A 26 5.34 18.62 -0.11
C ASP A 26 4.59 18.72 -1.45
N GLU A 27 5.28 18.97 -2.56
CA GLU A 27 4.67 19.01 -3.89
C GLU A 27 4.03 17.67 -4.29
N LEU A 28 4.70 16.54 -4.03
CA LEU A 28 4.15 15.22 -4.31
C LEU A 28 3.01 14.87 -3.35
N ILE A 29 3.08 15.33 -2.11
CA ILE A 29 2.01 15.16 -1.12
C ILE A 29 0.75 15.89 -1.59
N GLN A 30 0.88 17.15 -1.98
CA GLN A 30 -0.25 17.94 -2.48
C GLN A 30 -0.83 17.38 -3.78
N LYS A 31 0.02 16.87 -4.68
CA LYS A 31 -0.47 16.17 -5.88
C LYS A 31 -1.17 14.86 -5.53
N GLY A 32 -0.66 14.10 -4.57
CA GLY A 32 -1.19 12.79 -4.21
C GLY A 32 -2.48 12.83 -3.39
N LYS A 33 -2.71 13.88 -2.59
CA LYS A 33 -3.85 13.94 -1.66
C LYS A 33 -5.23 13.96 -2.36
N ASP A 34 -5.30 14.61 -3.52
CA ASP A 34 -6.54 14.76 -4.30
C ASP A 34 -6.71 13.66 -5.37
N ILE A 35 -5.67 12.85 -5.61
CA ILE A 35 -5.70 11.81 -6.63
C ILE A 35 -6.24 10.50 -6.05
N LYS A 36 -7.38 10.06 -6.58
CA LYS A 36 -7.91 8.71 -6.34
C LYS A 36 -6.99 7.68 -7.00
N SER A 37 -6.09 7.10 -6.21
CA SER A 37 -5.23 6.04 -6.73
C SER A 37 -5.98 4.71 -6.83
N ILE A 38 -5.74 4.00 -7.93
CA ILE A 38 -6.30 2.68 -8.21
C ILE A 38 -5.20 1.65 -7.92
N SER A 39 -5.50 0.68 -7.06
CA SER A 39 -4.60 -0.42 -6.72
C SER A 39 -5.18 -1.72 -7.27
N GLU A 40 -4.53 -2.31 -8.26
CA GLU A 40 -4.84 -3.64 -8.76
C GLU A 40 -3.95 -4.65 -8.07
N ILE A 41 -4.56 -5.67 -7.48
CA ILE A 41 -3.86 -6.77 -6.81
C ILE A 41 -4.12 -8.04 -7.61
N GLU A 42 -3.06 -8.74 -7.97
CA GLU A 42 -3.09 -10.05 -8.60
C GLU A 42 -2.40 -11.05 -7.66
N GLU A 43 -3.15 -12.03 -7.15
CA GLU A 43 -2.64 -13.12 -6.31
C GLU A 43 -2.53 -14.41 -7.15
N THR A 44 -1.32 -14.97 -7.22
CA THR A 44 -1.01 -16.25 -7.88
C THR A 44 -0.30 -17.16 -6.88
N GLY A 45 -1.09 -17.90 -6.09
CA GLY A 45 -0.59 -18.72 -4.98
C GLY A 45 0.05 -17.82 -3.91
N ASP A 46 1.36 -17.92 -3.74
CA ASP A 46 2.13 -17.07 -2.81
C ASP A 46 2.69 -15.81 -3.47
N ASN A 47 2.56 -15.65 -4.79
CA ASN A 47 3.06 -14.48 -5.51
C ASN A 47 1.97 -13.42 -5.64
N PHE A 48 2.31 -12.20 -5.28
CA PHE A 48 1.43 -11.05 -5.35
C PHE A 48 2.05 -10.02 -6.28
N LYS A 49 1.22 -9.47 -7.16
CA LYS A 49 1.57 -8.32 -7.98
C LYS A 49 0.58 -7.21 -7.70
N VAL A 50 1.09 -6.07 -7.24
CA VAL A 50 0.32 -4.89 -6.86
C VAL A 50 0.68 -3.76 -7.81
N THR A 51 -0.27 -3.36 -8.64
CA THR A 51 -0.15 -2.24 -9.56
C THR A 51 -0.91 -1.04 -8.99
N VAL A 52 -0.20 0.00 -8.60
CA VAL A 52 -0.77 1.25 -8.07
C VAL A 52 -0.69 2.32 -9.15
N THR A 53 -1.85 2.79 -9.60
CA THR A 53 -2.00 3.89 -10.57
C THR A 53 -2.46 5.13 -9.83
N THR A 54 -1.62 6.18 -9.82
CA THR A 54 -1.89 7.48 -9.20
C THR A 54 -1.83 8.55 -10.28
N GLY A 55 -2.97 8.89 -10.87
CA GLY A 55 -3.05 9.86 -11.97
C GLY A 55 -2.30 9.33 -13.20
N SER A 56 -1.22 10.00 -13.59
CA SER A 56 -0.36 9.58 -14.71
C SER A 56 0.79 8.63 -14.31
N LYS A 57 1.02 8.41 -13.01
CA LYS A 57 2.08 7.51 -12.52
C LYS A 57 1.52 6.11 -12.31
N VAL A 58 2.23 5.09 -12.81
CA VAL A 58 1.92 3.68 -12.59
C VAL A 58 3.13 3.04 -11.92
N LEU A 59 2.90 2.38 -10.79
CA LEU A 59 3.91 1.75 -9.96
C LEU A 59 3.55 0.28 -9.77
N ILE A 60 4.47 -0.63 -10.07
CA ILE A 60 4.22 -2.08 -10.08
C ILE A 60 5.17 -2.74 -9.09
N ASN A 61 4.60 -3.38 -8.07
CA ASN A 61 5.33 -4.11 -7.05
C ASN A 61 5.00 -5.59 -7.13
N THR A 62 6.01 -6.44 -7.21
CA THR A 62 5.84 -7.90 -7.20
C THR A 62 6.59 -8.47 -6.01
N PHE A 63 5.89 -9.25 -5.19
CA PHE A 63 6.46 -9.86 -4.00
C PHE A 63 5.89 -11.26 -3.77
N THR A 64 6.63 -12.09 -3.03
CA THR A 64 6.18 -13.42 -2.63
C THR A 64 5.99 -13.45 -1.12
N ILE A 65 4.88 -14.01 -0.66
CA ILE A 65 4.61 -14.15 0.78
C ILE A 65 5.70 -15.00 1.45
N GLY A 66 6.21 -14.52 2.58
CA GLY A 66 7.26 -15.17 3.35
C GLY A 66 8.67 -15.06 2.76
N LYS A 67 8.86 -14.30 1.66
CA LYS A 67 10.18 -14.05 1.08
C LYS A 67 10.50 -12.56 1.06
N GLU A 68 11.79 -12.25 1.10
CA GLU A 68 12.29 -10.90 0.88
C GLU A 68 12.03 -10.51 -0.58
N ALA A 69 11.36 -9.38 -0.77
CA ALA A 69 11.11 -8.77 -2.07
C ALA A 69 11.54 -7.30 -2.05
N GLU A 70 11.96 -6.80 -3.20
CA GLU A 70 12.27 -5.39 -3.41
C GLU A 70 10.97 -4.66 -3.78
N LEU A 71 10.47 -3.82 -2.88
CA LEU A 71 9.29 -2.99 -3.10
C LEU A 71 9.72 -1.57 -3.45
N GLU A 72 9.21 -1.04 -4.54
CA GLU A 72 9.34 0.36 -4.91
C GLU A 72 8.25 1.18 -4.19
N THR A 73 8.69 2.20 -3.48
CA THR A 73 7.83 3.16 -2.79
C THR A 73 7.43 4.29 -3.74
N VAL A 74 6.43 5.07 -3.34
CA VAL A 74 5.97 6.24 -4.11
C VAL A 74 7.02 7.35 -4.27
N THR A 75 8.10 7.33 -3.48
CA THR A 75 9.27 8.22 -3.67
C THR A 75 10.20 7.75 -4.78
N GLY A 76 10.01 6.53 -5.31
CA GLY A 76 10.95 5.86 -6.20
C GLY A 76 12.08 5.13 -5.47
N GLU A 77 12.11 5.17 -4.14
CA GLU A 77 13.05 4.35 -3.37
C GLU A 77 12.62 2.89 -3.39
N LYS A 78 13.59 2.02 -3.61
CA LYS A 78 13.43 0.58 -3.50
C LYS A 78 13.86 0.09 -2.13
N VAL A 79 12.98 -0.64 -1.47
CA VAL A 79 13.19 -1.15 -0.11
C VAL A 79 12.94 -2.64 -0.07
N LYS A 80 13.84 -3.36 0.59
CA LYS A 80 13.66 -4.79 0.85
C LYS A 80 12.68 -4.97 1.99
N ALA A 81 11.65 -5.77 1.76
CA ALA A 81 10.62 -6.06 2.75
C ALA A 81 10.13 -7.49 2.60
N VAL A 82 9.65 -8.06 3.69
CA VAL A 82 9.04 -9.39 3.72
C VAL A 82 7.56 -9.23 4.01
N VAL A 83 6.71 -9.66 3.09
CA VAL A 83 5.26 -9.64 3.29
C VAL A 83 4.83 -10.96 3.91
N GLN A 84 4.14 -10.90 5.04
CA GLN A 84 3.58 -12.04 5.74
C GLN A 84 2.06 -12.01 5.65
N ARG A 85 1.44 -13.16 5.40
CA ARG A 85 -0.01 -13.30 5.36
C ARG A 85 -0.50 -13.95 6.64
N GLU A 86 -1.39 -13.26 7.34
CA GLU A 86 -2.09 -13.75 8.53
C GLU A 86 -3.60 -13.72 8.27
N GLY A 87 -4.14 -14.84 7.77
CA GLY A 87 -5.56 -14.97 7.44
C GLY A 87 -6.01 -13.98 6.36
N ASN A 88 -6.82 -12.99 6.76
CA ASN A 88 -7.32 -11.90 5.93
C ASN A 88 -6.49 -10.61 6.03
N LYS A 89 -5.29 -10.68 6.61
CA LYS A 89 -4.36 -9.55 6.74
C LYS A 89 -3.02 -9.86 6.09
N LEU A 90 -2.42 -8.85 5.47
CA LEU A 90 -1.05 -8.85 4.99
C LEU A 90 -0.27 -7.86 5.83
N LYS A 91 0.79 -8.32 6.50
CA LYS A 91 1.71 -7.47 7.25
C LYS A 91 3.04 -7.38 6.54
N VAL A 92 3.61 -6.20 6.49
CA VAL A 92 4.93 -5.96 5.94
C VAL A 92 5.64 -4.91 6.78
N SER A 93 6.91 -5.16 7.10
CA SER A 93 7.73 -4.24 7.87
C SER A 93 8.90 -3.79 7.01
N LEU A 94 9.07 -2.48 6.82
CA LEU A 94 10.07 -1.89 5.92
C LEU A 94 10.65 -0.62 6.54
N LYS A 95 11.97 -0.55 6.73
CA LYS A 95 12.66 0.64 7.31
C LYS A 95 12.00 1.22 8.58
N GLY A 96 11.43 0.38 9.45
CA GLY A 96 10.71 0.81 10.66
C GLY A 96 9.25 1.24 10.44
N ILE A 97 8.75 1.16 9.21
CA ILE A 97 7.34 1.32 8.86
C ILE A 97 6.67 -0.05 8.98
N GLU A 98 5.62 -0.14 9.77
CA GLU A 98 4.75 -1.32 9.83
C GLU A 98 3.51 -1.06 8.99
N SER A 99 3.36 -1.81 7.90
CA SER A 99 2.19 -1.72 7.02
C SER A 99 1.34 -2.98 7.15
N VAL A 100 0.05 -2.77 7.41
CA VAL A 100 -0.94 -3.82 7.62
C VAL A 100 -2.10 -3.58 6.66
N THR A 101 -2.24 -4.46 5.67
CA THR A 101 -3.38 -4.47 4.74
C THR A 101 -4.39 -5.51 5.21
N GLU A 102 -5.55 -5.05 5.65
CA GLU A 102 -6.65 -5.90 6.08
C GLU A 102 -7.77 -5.87 5.06
N MET A 103 -8.26 -7.06 4.68
CA MET A 103 -9.52 -7.20 3.96
C MET A 103 -10.66 -7.19 4.97
N VAL A 104 -11.33 -6.03 5.09
CA VAL A 104 -12.46 -5.82 6.01
C VAL A 104 -13.75 -6.43 5.45
N ASP A 105 -13.91 -6.46 4.14
CA ASP A 105 -14.98 -7.18 3.46
C ASP A 105 -14.51 -7.66 2.07
N GLY A 106 -15.33 -8.44 1.36
CA GLY A 106 -14.95 -8.99 0.05
C GLY A 106 -14.65 -7.93 -1.02
N ASN A 107 -15.00 -6.66 -0.76
CA ASN A 107 -14.80 -5.54 -1.65
C ASN A 107 -13.97 -4.40 -1.02
N THR A 108 -13.81 -4.28 0.30
CA THR A 108 -13.02 -3.19 0.89
C THR A 108 -11.74 -3.70 1.53
N ILE A 109 -10.66 -2.99 1.23
CA ILE A 109 -9.37 -3.17 1.87
C ILE A 109 -9.02 -1.91 2.67
N VAL A 110 -8.46 -2.11 3.86
CA VAL A 110 -7.94 -1.06 4.71
C VAL A 110 -6.46 -1.29 4.87
N ASN A 111 -5.65 -0.38 4.37
CA ASN A 111 -4.21 -0.38 4.57
C ASN A 111 -3.86 0.63 5.68
N THR A 112 -3.17 0.15 6.71
CA THR A 112 -2.74 0.94 7.86
C THR A 112 -1.22 0.90 7.92
N MET A 113 -0.56 2.05 7.77
CA MET A 113 0.89 2.17 7.90
C MET A 113 1.22 2.95 9.16
N THR A 114 2.14 2.45 9.97
CA THR A 114 2.59 3.09 11.20
C THR A 114 4.08 3.37 11.10
N LEU A 115 4.47 4.62 11.37
CA LEU A 115 5.88 5.03 11.43
C LEU A 115 6.08 5.95 12.63
N SER A 116 6.91 5.54 13.59
CA SER A 116 7.31 6.38 14.74
C SER A 116 6.13 7.04 15.47
N GLY A 117 5.00 6.33 15.61
CA GLY A 117 3.77 6.82 16.24
C GLY A 117 2.78 7.55 15.31
N ILE A 118 3.15 7.82 14.06
CA ILE A 118 2.24 8.35 13.03
C ILE A 118 1.51 7.18 12.39
N VAL A 119 0.18 7.18 12.49
CA VAL A 119 -0.68 6.14 11.89
C VAL A 119 -1.38 6.72 10.67
N TYR A 120 -0.98 6.27 9.49
CA TYR A 120 -1.64 6.52 8.23
C TYR A 120 -2.61 5.40 7.92
N LYS A 121 -3.85 5.74 7.56
CA LYS A 121 -4.88 4.75 7.23
C LYS A 121 -5.50 5.10 5.89
N ARG A 122 -5.67 4.10 5.04
CA ARG A 122 -6.24 4.22 3.71
C ARG A 122 -7.30 3.15 3.50
N THR A 123 -8.51 3.58 3.19
CA THR A 123 -9.63 2.71 2.83
C THR A 123 -9.81 2.73 1.32
N SER A 124 -9.77 1.57 0.69
CA SER A 124 -9.98 1.42 -0.75
C SER A 124 -11.08 0.39 -1.02
N LYS A 125 -12.01 0.73 -1.90
CA LYS A 125 -13.11 -0.15 -2.30
C LYS A 125 -12.89 -0.73 -3.68
N ARG A 126 -13.32 -1.97 -3.86
CA ARG A 126 -13.26 -2.71 -5.10
C ARG A 126 -14.13 -2.02 -6.14
N MET A 127 -13.57 -1.86 -7.33
CA MET A 127 -14.25 -1.36 -8.53
C MET A 127 -14.93 -2.49 -9.29
#